data_AF-A0A7W7HR56-F1
#
_entry.id   AF-A0A7W7HR56-F1
#
_cell.length_a   1.000
_cell.length_b   1.000
_cell.length_c   1.000
_cell.angle_alpha   90.00
_cell.angle_beta   90.00
_cell.angle_gamma   90.00
#
_symmetry.space_group_name_H-M   'P 1'
#
loop_
_entity.id
_entity.type
_entity.pdbx_description
1 polymer ?
#
loop_
_entity_poly.entity_id
_entity_poly.type
_entity_poly.pdbx_seq_one_letter_code
_entity_poly.pdbx_strand_id
1 'polypeptide(L)'
;MPTEWDVPVEPIDWDITIPTDDTSIARRRRALAPIQVLTDIERTKTSLDGDFWHRYDLFTIALAVIDQVALAMGISAGKTWDETVDYATSQAARQAPDADGSQWTAVAERVVVSLVTTDIETVPYLTYTEAGPQWRAQRFRLLYVHAGGDAAEYLRASEQAINIFIDALDLDIEAAQIATEAQLTALIARGAIESAVQIARYARYQSIQYQERIRRIIADTLIDPDTHDWVGEVPALLDAALLHVRERLAGESSLLEAVAERRFELDDRTKVQAANTLIEILRECRHRHDELHTHLIGARTRLREALDDRFVRAPRSTHRSDLGRDLLNPYLAAPTGTAAVLADRLVAVVGGLTARWLPSLAVLTDELCAPVRVPEPGEQFEPPEFDDDETPEWWETYEDTVEAIFEAVEEPVRLSQLIARADQLAAQVSDDDGEPLDADLLAAAMVHAAHRAWAARLAGRTAGDRVLVAVDTGEQLSTDLLRTADLLLLPGWVTADIEEPAAGRIDVPDTAEAA
;
A
#
# COMPACT_ATOMS: atom_id res chain seq x y z
N MET A 1 -30.94 57.11 21.74
CA MET A 1 -32.03 56.34 21.12
C MET A 1 -31.93 56.52 19.62
N PRO A 2 -31.49 55.46 18.93
CA PRO A 2 -32.27 54.87 17.86
C PRO A 2 -32.49 53.36 18.10
N THR A 3 -33.77 53.00 18.19
CA THR A 3 -34.41 51.83 17.56
C THR A 3 -33.98 51.77 16.08
N GLU A 4 -33.63 50.65 15.46
CA GLU A 4 -34.34 49.37 15.31
C GLU A 4 -33.30 48.25 15.09
N TRP A 5 -33.43 47.14 15.83
CA TRP A 5 -32.94 45.85 15.35
C TRP A 5 -34.12 45.16 14.68
N ASP A 6 -34.11 45.17 13.35
CA ASP A 6 -35.10 44.49 12.54
C ASP A 6 -34.81 42.99 12.63
N VAL A 7 -35.53 42.30 13.54
CA VAL A 7 -35.46 40.84 13.66
C VAL A 7 -36.41 40.29 12.60
N PRO A 8 -35.94 39.48 11.64
CA PRO A 8 -36.81 38.91 10.62
C PRO A 8 -37.90 38.05 11.27
N VAL A 9 -39.16 38.33 10.91
CA VAL A 9 -40.38 37.73 11.49
C VAL A 9 -40.70 36.36 10.86
N GLU A 10 -39.98 35.95 9.82
CA GLU A 10 -40.09 34.60 9.26
C GLU A 10 -39.02 33.69 9.85
N PRO A 11 -39.36 32.44 10.24
CA PRO A 11 -38.36 31.48 10.65
C PRO A 11 -37.42 31.25 9.46
N ILE A 12 -36.18 31.72 9.60
CA ILE A 12 -35.11 31.32 8.68
C ILE A 12 -34.93 29.83 8.92
N ASP A 13 -35.48 29.03 8.01
CA ASP A 13 -35.28 27.58 7.99
C ASP A 13 -33.84 27.36 7.52
N TRP A 14 -32.91 27.30 8.48
CA TRP A 14 -31.54 26.92 8.19
C TRP A 14 -31.54 25.44 7.87
N ASP A 15 -31.70 25.10 6.60
CA ASP A 15 -31.40 23.75 6.12
C ASP A 15 -29.87 23.59 6.11
N ILE A 16 -29.32 23.30 7.30
CA ILE A 16 -27.89 23.02 7.46
C ILE A 16 -27.63 21.62 6.92
N THR A 17 -27.60 21.50 5.59
CA THR A 17 -27.05 20.33 4.93
C THR A 17 -25.54 20.46 4.92
N ILE A 18 -24.84 19.76 5.81
CA ILE A 18 -23.38 19.60 5.71
C ILE A 18 -23.14 18.58 4.58
N PRO A 19 -22.55 18.99 3.44
CA PRO A 19 -22.32 18.10 2.32
C PRO A 19 -21.34 16.98 2.70
N THR A 20 -21.64 15.72 2.35
CA THR A 20 -20.80 14.55 2.69
C THR A 20 -19.42 14.53 2.04
N ASP A 21 -19.20 15.38 1.04
CA ASP A 21 -17.95 15.71 0.36
C ASP A 21 -17.13 16.78 1.08
N ASP A 22 -17.62 17.33 2.20
CA ASP A 22 -16.83 18.22 3.06
C ASP A 22 -15.57 17.49 3.55
N THR A 23 -14.43 18.13 3.32
CA THR A 23 -13.11 17.74 3.83
C THR A 23 -13.12 17.46 5.34
N SER A 24 -13.97 18.14 6.11
CA SER A 24 -14.15 17.92 7.55
C SER A 24 -14.76 16.55 7.84
N ILE A 25 -15.75 16.11 7.07
CA ILE A 25 -16.39 14.79 7.19
C ILE A 25 -15.43 13.69 6.74
N ALA A 26 -14.75 13.89 5.61
CA ALA A 26 -13.73 12.93 5.14
C ALA A 26 -12.60 12.76 6.16
N ARG A 27 -12.18 13.85 6.83
CA ARG A 27 -11.18 13.81 7.90
C ARG A 27 -11.68 13.06 9.14
N ARG A 28 -12.91 13.31 9.59
CA ARG A 28 -13.53 12.60 10.72
C ARG A 28 -13.70 11.12 10.43
N ARG A 29 -14.18 10.75 9.23
CA ARG A 29 -14.33 9.35 8.82
C ARG A 29 -12.99 8.60 8.80
N ARG A 30 -11.94 9.28 8.33
CA ARG A 30 -10.55 8.78 8.41
C ARG A 30 -10.08 8.61 9.87
N ALA A 31 -10.42 9.54 10.76
CA ALA A 31 -10.07 9.43 12.18
C ALA A 31 -10.80 8.27 12.89
N LEU A 32 -12.03 7.96 12.47
CA LEU A 32 -12.85 6.89 13.05
C LEU A 32 -12.57 5.50 12.48
N ALA A 33 -11.93 5.39 11.30
CA ALA A 33 -11.65 4.10 10.67
C ALA A 33 -10.89 3.10 11.58
N PRO A 34 -9.89 3.51 12.38
CA PRO A 34 -9.20 2.62 13.32
C PRO A 34 -10.08 2.05 14.46
N ILE A 35 -11.18 2.72 14.81
CA ILE A 35 -12.12 2.23 15.83
C ILE A 35 -12.84 0.96 15.35
N GLN A 36 -12.99 0.79 14.04
CA GLN A 36 -13.63 -0.40 13.47
C GLN A 36 -12.91 -1.69 13.90
N VAL A 37 -11.58 -1.68 13.93
CA VAL A 37 -10.78 -2.85 14.34
C VAL A 37 -10.99 -3.17 15.81
N LEU A 38 -11.04 -2.16 16.68
CA LEU A 38 -11.36 -2.36 18.10
C LEU A 38 -12.77 -2.93 18.29
N THR A 39 -13.71 -2.45 17.49
CA THR A 39 -15.10 -2.94 17.51
C THR A 39 -15.20 -4.36 16.95
N ASP A 40 -14.36 -4.72 15.99
CA ASP A 40 -14.30 -6.04 15.39
C ASP A 40 -13.76 -7.08 16.37
N ILE A 41 -12.84 -6.71 17.28
CA ILE A 41 -12.39 -7.60 18.37
C ILE A 41 -13.60 -8.01 19.24
N GLU A 42 -14.44 -7.05 19.61
CA GLU A 42 -15.65 -7.29 20.40
C GLU A 42 -16.70 -8.07 19.62
N ARG A 43 -16.88 -7.78 18.32
CA ARG A 43 -17.84 -8.47 17.45
C ARG A 43 -17.46 -9.93 17.22
N THR A 44 -16.18 -10.23 17.11
CA THR A 44 -15.66 -11.56 16.80
C THR A 44 -15.61 -12.47 18.03
N LYS A 45 -15.94 -11.97 19.23
CA LYS A 45 -15.87 -12.75 20.47
C LYS A 45 -16.74 -14.01 20.49
N THR A 46 -17.83 -14.02 19.72
CA THR A 46 -18.74 -15.18 19.63
C THR A 46 -18.20 -16.33 18.80
N SER A 47 -17.19 -16.08 17.96
CA SER A 47 -16.53 -17.14 17.18
C SER A 47 -15.30 -17.72 17.87
N LEU A 48 -14.97 -17.25 19.09
CA LEU A 48 -13.84 -17.75 19.86
C LEU A 48 -14.23 -18.99 20.66
N ASP A 49 -13.30 -19.93 20.77
CA ASP A 49 -13.53 -21.16 21.53
C ASP A 49 -13.64 -20.88 23.03
N GLY A 50 -14.77 -21.29 23.63
CA GLY A 50 -15.01 -21.23 25.08
C GLY A 50 -16.26 -20.43 25.47
N ASP A 51 -16.96 -20.86 26.52
CA ASP A 51 -18.24 -20.24 26.90
C ASP A 51 -18.10 -18.97 27.75
N PHE A 52 -16.88 -18.53 28.08
CA PHE A 52 -16.65 -17.45 29.06
C PHE A 52 -16.50 -16.05 28.44
N TRP A 53 -16.35 -15.93 27.11
CA TRP A 53 -16.06 -14.66 26.43
C TRP A 53 -17.13 -13.58 26.65
N HIS A 54 -18.40 -13.98 26.83
CA HIS A 54 -19.51 -13.05 27.07
C HIS A 54 -19.38 -12.25 28.38
N ARG A 55 -18.52 -12.69 29.32
CA ARG A 55 -18.29 -12.04 30.61
C ARG A 55 -17.27 -10.89 30.52
N TYR A 56 -16.57 -10.78 29.40
CA TYR A 56 -15.51 -9.79 29.19
C TYR A 56 -15.93 -8.79 28.11
N ASP A 57 -15.56 -7.53 28.35
CA ASP A 57 -15.59 -6.44 27.39
C ASP A 57 -14.17 -6.27 26.85
N LEU A 58 -13.92 -6.87 25.68
CA LEU A 58 -12.60 -6.90 25.05
C LEU A 58 -12.24 -5.51 24.51
N PHE A 59 -13.23 -4.71 24.10
CA PHE A 59 -13.03 -3.34 23.66
C PHE A 59 -12.43 -2.47 24.77
N THR A 60 -13.00 -2.54 25.98
CA THR A 60 -12.48 -1.77 27.13
C THR A 60 -11.08 -2.24 27.54
N ILE A 61 -10.80 -3.54 27.51
CA ILE A 61 -9.45 -4.06 27.79
C ILE A 61 -8.47 -3.58 26.72
N ALA A 62 -8.86 -3.62 25.44
CA ALA A 62 -8.03 -3.17 24.33
C ALA A 62 -7.67 -1.69 24.47
N LEU A 63 -8.64 -0.84 24.82
CA LEU A 63 -8.38 0.57 25.09
C LEU A 63 -7.41 0.76 26.27
N ALA A 64 -7.63 0.06 27.38
CA ALA A 64 -6.72 0.15 28.53
C ALA A 64 -5.29 -0.27 28.18
N VAL A 65 -5.13 -1.31 27.34
CA VAL A 65 -3.82 -1.80 26.89
C VAL A 65 -3.11 -0.78 26.02
N ILE A 66 -3.79 -0.22 25.00
CA ILE A 66 -3.16 0.78 24.14
C ILE A 66 -2.77 2.02 24.96
N ASP A 67 -3.63 2.47 25.87
CA ASP A 67 -3.34 3.60 26.76
C ASP A 67 -2.05 3.32 27.56
N GLN A 68 -1.97 2.16 28.20
CA GLN A 68 -0.80 1.81 29.00
C GLN A 68 0.49 1.71 28.17
N VAL A 69 0.41 1.21 26.93
CA VAL A 69 1.55 1.19 26.01
C VAL A 69 1.95 2.60 25.59
N ALA A 70 0.98 3.46 25.23
CA ALA A 70 1.22 4.85 24.86
C ALA A 70 1.89 5.64 26.00
N LEU A 71 1.47 5.41 27.25
CA LEU A 71 2.10 6.02 28.42
C LEU A 71 3.54 5.52 28.64
N ALA A 72 3.77 4.22 28.46
CA ALA A 72 5.10 3.62 28.62
C ALA A 72 6.10 4.10 27.55
N MET A 73 5.64 4.38 26.32
CA MET A 73 6.48 4.94 25.24
C MET A 73 7.14 6.27 25.59
N GLY A 74 6.54 7.01 26.53
CA GLY A 74 7.07 8.28 26.99
C GLY A 74 7.98 8.18 28.23
N ILE A 75 8.21 7.00 28.79
CA ILE A 75 9.18 6.81 29.91
C ILE A 75 10.27 5.81 29.50
N SER A 76 10.01 4.99 28.49
CA SER A 76 10.87 3.89 28.06
C SER A 76 10.71 3.61 26.56
N ALA A 77 11.36 2.57 26.04
CA ALA A 77 11.22 2.13 24.66
C ALA A 77 9.80 1.60 24.31
N GLY A 78 8.93 1.41 25.30
CA GLY A 78 7.61 0.83 25.17
C GLY A 78 7.36 -0.16 26.31
N LYS A 79 6.39 -1.07 26.15
CA LYS A 79 6.24 -2.21 27.06
C LYS A 79 6.69 -3.49 26.39
N THR A 80 7.23 -4.44 27.16
CA THR A 80 7.45 -5.79 26.60
C THR A 80 6.11 -6.49 26.35
N TRP A 81 6.14 -7.58 25.57
CA TRP A 81 4.98 -8.43 25.39
C TRP A 81 4.41 -8.90 26.73
N ASP A 82 5.26 -9.47 27.59
CA ASP A 82 4.86 -10.03 28.89
C ASP A 82 4.26 -8.95 29.82
N GLU A 83 4.88 -7.77 29.91
CA GLU A 83 4.34 -6.66 30.70
C GLU A 83 2.99 -6.13 30.21
N THR A 84 2.69 -6.34 28.93
CA THR A 84 1.44 -5.94 28.29
C THR A 84 0.36 -6.99 28.56
N VAL A 85 0.70 -8.28 28.44
CA VAL A 85 -0.18 -9.39 28.80
C VAL A 85 -0.50 -9.39 30.30
N ASP A 86 0.47 -9.15 31.18
CA ASP A 86 0.25 -9.03 32.63
C ASP A 86 -0.73 -7.91 32.96
N TYR A 87 -0.57 -6.76 32.30
CA TYR A 87 -1.48 -5.63 32.49
C TYR A 87 -2.89 -5.95 31.98
N ALA A 88 -3.03 -6.53 30.78
CA ALA A 88 -4.31 -6.97 30.24
C ALA A 88 -4.98 -8.03 31.13
N THR A 89 -4.21 -8.94 31.71
CA THR A 89 -4.67 -9.95 32.68
C THR A 89 -5.24 -9.28 33.92
N SER A 90 -4.59 -8.21 34.42
CA SER A 90 -5.12 -7.44 35.55
C SER A 90 -6.43 -6.72 35.22
N GLN A 91 -6.66 -6.32 33.96
CA GLN A 91 -7.91 -5.73 33.52
C GLN A 91 -9.01 -6.78 33.37
N ALA A 92 -8.69 -7.95 32.82
CA ALA A 92 -9.62 -9.09 32.76
C ALA A 92 -10.07 -9.52 34.16
N ALA A 93 -9.14 -9.60 35.12
CA ALA A 93 -9.43 -9.94 36.51
C ALA A 93 -10.36 -8.92 37.19
N ARG A 94 -10.32 -7.64 36.80
CA ARG A 94 -11.25 -6.61 37.32
C ARG A 94 -12.67 -6.78 36.78
N GLN A 95 -12.82 -7.23 35.54
CA GLN A 95 -14.13 -7.46 34.92
C GLN A 95 -14.80 -8.73 35.46
N ALA A 96 -14.02 -9.80 35.67
CA ALA A 96 -14.52 -11.07 36.20
C ALA A 96 -13.64 -11.60 37.35
N PRO A 97 -13.77 -11.06 38.57
CA PRO A 97 -12.94 -11.44 39.73
C PRO A 97 -13.08 -12.91 40.16
N ASP A 98 -14.24 -13.52 39.89
CA ASP A 98 -14.55 -14.89 40.27
C ASP A 98 -14.13 -15.95 39.21
N ALA A 99 -13.49 -15.52 38.12
CA ALA A 99 -13.00 -16.44 37.09
C ALA A 99 -11.62 -17.03 37.45
N ASP A 100 -11.23 -18.08 36.73
CA ASP A 100 -9.92 -18.71 36.90
C ASP A 100 -8.81 -17.90 36.21
N GLY A 101 -7.59 -17.98 36.75
CA GLY A 101 -6.43 -17.27 36.20
C GLY A 101 -6.14 -17.63 34.75
N SER A 102 -6.41 -18.89 34.35
CA SER A 102 -6.26 -19.33 32.95
C SER A 102 -7.20 -18.57 31.99
N GLN A 103 -8.40 -18.20 32.44
CA GLN A 103 -9.34 -17.41 31.63
C GLN A 103 -8.86 -15.97 31.48
N TRP A 104 -8.34 -15.36 32.56
CA TRP A 104 -7.80 -14.00 32.48
C TRP A 104 -6.63 -13.91 31.51
N THR A 105 -5.72 -14.88 31.56
CA THR A 105 -4.57 -14.94 30.64
C THR A 105 -5.03 -15.17 29.20
N ALA A 106 -5.97 -16.08 28.95
CA ALA A 106 -6.49 -16.32 27.60
C ALA A 106 -7.15 -15.07 26.99
N VAL A 107 -7.91 -14.31 27.80
CA VAL A 107 -8.50 -13.03 27.37
C VAL A 107 -7.41 -12.00 27.09
N ALA A 108 -6.43 -11.88 27.98
CA ALA A 108 -5.31 -10.95 27.85
C ALA A 108 -4.50 -11.21 26.58
N GLU A 109 -4.05 -12.45 26.37
CA GLU A 109 -3.30 -12.86 25.18
C GLU A 109 -4.10 -12.59 23.91
N ARG A 110 -5.39 -12.94 23.89
CA ARG A 110 -6.24 -12.70 22.72
C ARG A 110 -6.33 -11.22 22.36
N VAL A 111 -6.50 -10.35 23.35
CA VAL A 111 -6.55 -8.89 23.13
C VAL A 111 -5.20 -8.39 22.63
N VAL A 112 -4.09 -8.76 23.27
CA VAL A 112 -2.76 -8.29 22.88
C VAL A 112 -2.39 -8.78 21.48
N VAL A 113 -2.65 -10.05 21.13
CA VAL A 113 -2.47 -10.60 19.79
C VAL A 113 -3.29 -9.83 18.75
N SER A 114 -4.53 -9.49 19.08
CA SER A 114 -5.41 -8.75 18.15
C SER A 114 -4.98 -7.29 17.95
N LEU A 115 -4.26 -6.71 18.91
CA LEU A 115 -3.74 -5.34 18.84
C LEU A 115 -2.39 -5.24 18.15
N VAL A 116 -1.56 -6.29 18.25
CA VAL A 116 -0.23 -6.33 17.64
C VAL A 116 -0.35 -6.89 16.23
N THR A 117 -0.52 -6.00 15.25
CA THR A 117 -0.57 -6.42 13.86
C THR A 117 0.84 -6.52 13.29
N THR A 118 1.22 -7.69 12.77
CA THR A 118 2.46 -7.85 11.99
C THR A 118 2.36 -7.09 10.65
N ASP A 119 1.18 -7.16 10.02
CA ASP A 119 0.89 -6.47 8.76
C ASP A 119 0.25 -5.09 8.97
N ILE A 120 0.12 -4.34 7.87
CA ILE A 120 -0.57 -3.05 7.88
C ILE A 120 -2.04 -3.31 7.58
N GLU A 121 -2.92 -3.05 8.55
CA GLU A 121 -4.36 -3.16 8.33
C GLU A 121 -4.81 -2.07 7.37
N THR A 122 -5.69 -2.46 6.44
CA THR A 122 -6.21 -1.56 5.43
C THR A 122 -7.72 -1.49 5.59
N VAL A 123 -8.22 -0.36 6.08
CA VAL A 123 -9.66 -0.13 6.22
C VAL A 123 -10.16 0.72 5.06
N PRO A 124 -11.09 0.19 4.23
CA PRO A 124 -11.72 0.95 3.18
C PRO A 124 -12.73 1.94 3.78
N TYR A 125 -12.71 3.17 3.29
CA TYR A 125 -13.68 4.21 3.63
C TYR A 125 -14.09 4.96 2.38
N LEU A 126 -15.37 5.29 2.30
CA LEU A 126 -15.93 5.97 1.14
C LEU A 126 -15.77 7.50 1.28
N THR A 127 -15.22 8.13 0.25
CA THR A 127 -15.15 9.59 0.12
C THR A 127 -15.97 10.04 -1.08
N TYR A 128 -16.78 11.07 -0.92
CA TYR A 128 -17.47 11.71 -2.04
C TYR A 128 -16.57 12.83 -2.56
N THR A 129 -16.27 12.80 -3.86
CA THR A 129 -15.50 13.82 -4.58
C THR A 129 -16.38 14.47 -5.63
N GLU A 130 -15.94 15.59 -6.22
CA GLU A 130 -16.63 16.22 -7.35
C GLU A 130 -16.81 15.26 -8.55
N ALA A 131 -15.93 14.25 -8.69
CA ALA A 131 -16.00 13.20 -9.71
C ALA A 131 -16.85 11.98 -9.28
N GLY A 132 -17.51 12.02 -8.12
CA GLY A 132 -18.33 10.94 -7.58
C GLY A 132 -17.73 10.21 -6.36
N PRO A 133 -18.42 9.16 -5.85
CA PRO A 133 -17.97 8.36 -4.72
C PRO A 133 -16.73 7.53 -5.07
N GLN A 134 -15.67 7.65 -4.28
CA GLN A 134 -14.43 6.88 -4.40
C GLN A 134 -14.14 6.13 -3.11
N TRP A 135 -13.87 4.83 -3.22
CA TRP A 135 -13.32 4.04 -2.12
C TRP A 135 -11.85 4.39 -1.93
N ARG A 136 -11.49 4.79 -0.72
CA ARG A 136 -10.10 4.98 -0.32
C ARG A 136 -9.75 3.99 0.78
N ALA A 137 -8.51 3.56 0.79
CA ALA A 137 -8.02 2.64 1.81
C ALA A 137 -7.09 3.41 2.75
N GLN A 138 -7.32 3.30 4.05
CA GLN A 138 -6.40 3.81 5.06
C GLN A 138 -5.60 2.66 5.64
N ARG A 139 -4.29 2.81 5.55
CA ARG A 139 -3.29 1.92 6.13
C ARG A 139 -2.98 2.35 7.56
N PHE A 140 -3.14 1.46 8.53
CA PHE A 140 -2.73 1.72 9.91
C PHE A 140 -2.28 0.46 10.63
N ARG A 141 -1.72 0.67 11.83
CA ARG A 141 -1.41 -0.35 12.83
C ARG A 141 -1.87 0.18 14.17
N LEU A 142 -2.27 -0.67 15.11
CA LEU A 142 -2.59 -0.22 16.47
C LEU A 142 -1.33 -0.26 17.33
N LEU A 143 -0.82 -1.47 17.58
CA LEU A 143 0.46 -1.71 18.23
C LEU A 143 1.42 -2.40 17.25
N TYR A 144 2.71 -2.11 17.37
CA TYR A 144 3.75 -2.77 16.58
C TYR A 144 4.97 -3.08 17.44
N VAL A 145 5.69 -4.12 17.05
CA VAL A 145 6.94 -4.54 17.69
C VAL A 145 8.08 -3.66 17.19
N HIS A 146 8.86 -3.13 18.13
CA HIS A 146 10.06 -2.36 17.88
C HIS A 146 11.25 -3.01 18.60
N ALA A 147 12.30 -3.32 17.85
CA ALA A 147 13.54 -3.85 18.41
C ALA A 147 14.34 -2.71 19.07
N GLY A 148 14.51 -2.79 20.39
CA GLY A 148 15.39 -1.88 21.12
C GLY A 148 16.87 -2.20 20.90
N GLY A 149 17.75 -1.26 21.27
CA GLY A 149 19.20 -1.42 21.16
C GLY A 149 19.79 -2.57 21.99
N ASP A 150 19.05 -3.06 23.00
CA ASP A 150 19.45 -4.12 23.93
C ASP A 150 18.97 -5.53 23.50
N ALA A 151 18.58 -5.72 22.24
CA ALA A 151 17.98 -6.96 21.71
C ALA A 151 16.63 -7.36 22.33
N ALA A 152 16.09 -6.55 23.24
CA ALA A 152 14.73 -6.70 23.75
C ALA A 152 13.71 -6.07 22.78
N GLU A 153 12.59 -6.76 22.61
CA GLU A 153 11.46 -6.31 21.79
C GLU A 153 10.44 -5.56 22.65
N TYR A 154 10.01 -4.39 22.19
CA TYR A 154 9.03 -3.56 22.86
C TYR A 154 7.85 -3.25 21.94
N LEU A 155 6.65 -3.24 22.50
CA LEU A 155 5.45 -2.78 21.86
C LEU A 155 5.37 -1.25 21.93
N ARG A 156 5.08 -0.64 20.78
CA ARG A 156 4.78 0.79 20.66
C ARG A 156 3.40 0.97 20.02
N ALA A 157 2.69 2.00 20.47
CA ALA A 157 1.44 2.45 19.87
C ALA A 157 1.73 3.35 18.66
N SER A 158 0.95 3.18 17.60
CA SER A 158 1.06 4.06 16.43
C SER A 158 0.49 5.45 16.70
N GLU A 159 0.83 6.40 15.83
CA GLU A 159 0.23 7.73 15.84
C GLU A 159 -1.30 7.66 15.70
N GLN A 160 -1.81 6.75 14.86
CA GLN A 160 -3.24 6.54 14.68
C GLN A 160 -3.90 6.02 15.95
N ALA A 161 -3.25 5.08 16.66
CA ALA A 161 -3.74 4.55 17.92
C ALA A 161 -3.81 5.63 19.00
N ILE A 162 -2.79 6.49 19.09
CA ILE A 162 -2.78 7.64 20.02
C ILE A 162 -3.89 8.63 19.69
N ASN A 163 -4.15 8.90 18.40
CA ASN A 163 -5.22 9.81 17.98
C ASN A 163 -6.61 9.33 18.42
N ILE A 164 -6.89 8.01 18.38
CA ILE A 164 -8.15 7.45 18.89
C ILE A 164 -8.36 7.86 20.36
N PHE A 165 -7.32 7.85 21.20
CA PHE A 165 -7.44 8.26 22.59
C PHE A 165 -7.64 9.76 22.75
N ILE A 166 -6.93 10.57 21.97
CA ILE A 166 -7.09 12.02 22.00
C ILE A 166 -8.53 12.40 21.61
N ASP A 167 -9.07 11.78 20.56
CA ASP A 167 -10.44 12.01 20.08
C ASP A 167 -11.50 11.45 21.06
N ALA A 168 -11.20 10.34 21.76
CA ALA A 168 -12.10 9.75 22.75
C ALA A 168 -12.12 10.47 24.11
N LEU A 169 -11.14 11.34 24.40
CA LEU A 169 -11.04 12.05 25.67
C LEU A 169 -12.04 13.20 25.85
N ASP A 170 -12.94 13.43 24.88
CA ASP A 170 -14.07 14.39 24.92
C ASP A 170 -13.73 15.71 25.62
N LEU A 171 -12.55 16.25 25.30
CA LEU A 171 -12.09 17.55 25.78
C LEU A 171 -12.31 18.55 24.65
N ASP A 172 -13.44 19.25 24.71
CA ASP A 172 -13.75 20.44 23.89
C ASP A 172 -12.67 21.51 24.09
N ILE A 173 -11.56 21.42 23.35
CA ILE A 173 -10.53 22.44 23.33
C ILE A 173 -10.16 22.75 21.88
N GLU A 174 -10.95 23.65 21.30
CA GLU A 174 -10.52 24.47 20.17
C GLU A 174 -9.48 25.49 20.66
N ALA A 175 -8.19 25.15 20.62
CA ALA A 175 -7.12 26.10 20.35
C ALA A 175 -5.71 25.47 20.34
N ALA A 176 -4.83 26.11 19.56
CA ALA A 176 -3.40 25.83 19.45
C ALA A 176 -2.66 25.76 20.80
N GLN A 177 -1.52 25.07 20.81
CA GLN A 177 -0.66 24.78 21.98
C GLN A 177 -0.39 25.98 22.92
N ILE A 178 -0.29 27.20 22.39
CA ILE A 178 -0.11 28.45 23.17
C ILE A 178 -1.31 28.70 24.11
N ALA A 179 -2.51 28.35 23.69
CA ALA A 179 -3.70 28.48 24.51
C ALA A 179 -3.69 27.48 25.68
N THR A 180 -3.20 26.26 25.48
CA THR A 180 -3.12 25.23 26.53
C THR A 180 -2.23 25.66 27.70
N GLU A 181 -1.05 26.23 27.41
CA GLU A 181 -0.12 26.70 28.45
C GLU A 181 -0.65 27.94 29.18
N ALA A 182 -1.24 28.90 28.45
CA ALA A 182 -1.88 30.06 29.04
C ALA A 182 -3.09 29.67 29.90
N GLN A 183 -3.89 28.69 29.46
CA GLN A 183 -5.00 28.12 30.21
C GLN A 183 -4.53 27.42 31.49
N LEU A 184 -3.50 26.57 31.41
CA LEU A 184 -2.91 25.92 32.59
C LEU A 184 -2.44 26.96 33.60
N THR A 185 -1.69 27.96 33.15
CA THR A 185 -1.21 29.06 34.00
C THR A 185 -2.38 29.80 34.67
N ALA A 186 -3.43 30.12 33.90
CA ALA A 186 -4.61 30.79 34.43
C ALA A 186 -5.39 29.93 35.44
N LEU A 187 -5.53 28.62 35.20
CA LEU A 187 -6.21 27.70 36.12
C LEU A 187 -5.43 27.49 37.43
N ILE A 188 -4.11 27.38 37.33
CA ILE A 188 -3.22 27.28 38.50
C ILE A 188 -3.33 28.55 39.34
N ALA A 189 -3.24 29.73 38.71
CA ALA A 189 -3.39 31.02 39.38
C ALA A 189 -4.75 31.17 40.08
N ARG A 190 -5.82 30.68 39.45
CA ARG A 190 -7.19 30.69 40.03
C ARG A 190 -7.42 29.61 41.08
N GLY A 191 -6.48 28.68 41.28
CA GLY A 191 -6.62 27.54 42.21
C GLY A 191 -7.58 26.44 41.73
N ALA A 192 -7.94 26.44 40.44
CA ALA A 192 -8.77 25.41 39.80
C ALA A 192 -7.90 24.20 39.40
N ILE A 193 -7.25 23.58 40.39
CA ILE A 193 -6.20 22.57 40.17
C ILE A 193 -6.75 21.29 39.52
N GLU A 194 -7.97 20.88 39.85
CA GLU A 194 -8.60 19.68 39.25
C GLU A 194 -8.81 19.84 37.74
N SER A 195 -9.27 21.01 37.30
CA SER A 195 -9.39 21.34 35.88
C SER A 195 -8.02 21.39 35.20
N ALA A 196 -7.00 21.92 35.89
CA ALA A 196 -5.63 21.94 35.37
C ALA A 196 -5.06 20.52 35.17
N VAL A 197 -5.41 19.56 36.04
CA VAL A 197 -5.01 18.15 35.87
C VAL A 197 -5.55 17.57 34.56
N GLN A 198 -6.80 17.87 34.18
CA GLN A 198 -7.37 17.34 32.94
C GLN A 198 -6.67 17.93 31.70
N ILE A 199 -6.41 19.23 31.69
CA ILE A 199 -5.67 19.88 30.60
C ILE A 199 -4.23 19.33 30.53
N ALA A 200 -3.60 19.06 31.67
CA ALA A 200 -2.25 18.50 31.72
C ALA A 200 -2.20 17.06 31.16
N ARG A 201 -3.22 16.24 31.39
CA ARG A 201 -3.33 14.90 30.78
C ARG A 201 -3.41 14.99 29.26
N TYR A 202 -4.18 15.92 28.73
CA TYR A 202 -4.25 16.16 27.29
C TYR A 202 -2.90 16.61 26.72
N ALA A 203 -2.26 17.61 27.34
CA ALA A 203 -0.93 18.06 26.95
C ALA A 203 0.11 16.92 26.97
N ARG A 204 -0.04 15.97 27.89
CA ARG A 204 0.79 14.77 27.97
C ARG A 204 0.66 13.88 26.74
N TYR A 205 -0.55 13.61 26.23
CA TYR A 205 -0.72 12.84 24.99
C TYR A 205 -0.20 13.57 23.76
N GLN A 206 -0.41 14.89 23.68
CA GLN A 206 0.15 15.70 22.60
C GLN A 206 1.69 15.63 22.57
N SER A 207 2.34 15.63 23.74
CA SER A 207 3.78 15.44 23.84
C SER A 207 4.21 14.06 23.32
N ILE A 208 3.52 12.97 23.72
CA ILE A 208 3.80 11.62 23.23
C ILE A 208 3.66 11.54 21.70
N GLN A 209 2.57 12.08 21.15
CA GLN A 209 2.31 12.09 19.72
C GLN A 209 3.42 12.84 18.95
N TYR A 210 3.80 14.02 19.43
CA TYR A 210 4.86 14.81 18.82
C TYR A 210 6.21 14.08 18.84
N GLN A 211 6.56 13.47 19.98
CA GLN A 211 7.78 12.68 20.10
C GLN A 211 7.81 11.49 19.12
N GLU A 212 6.72 10.75 19.00
CA GLU A 212 6.65 9.61 18.09
C GLU A 212 6.76 10.05 16.63
N ARG A 213 6.08 11.15 16.26
CA ARG A 213 6.20 11.73 14.92
C ARG A 213 7.64 12.10 14.58
N ILE A 214 8.34 12.80 15.48
CA ILE A 214 9.73 13.20 15.27
C ILE A 214 10.65 11.97 15.19
N ARG A 215 10.47 10.97 16.06
CA ARG A 215 11.24 9.72 16.02
C ARG A 215 11.03 8.97 14.70
N ARG A 216 9.79 8.88 14.22
CA ARG A 216 9.47 8.23 12.94
C ARG A 216 10.15 8.93 11.78
N ILE A 217 10.04 10.25 11.71
CA ILE A 217 10.72 11.04 10.67
C ILE A 217 12.23 10.74 10.69
N ILE A 218 12.88 10.83 11.85
CA ILE A 218 14.33 10.53 11.98
C ILE A 218 14.65 9.10 11.53
N ALA A 219 13.85 8.11 11.94
CA ALA A 219 14.06 6.71 11.56
C ALA A 219 13.89 6.50 10.04
N ASP A 220 12.83 7.04 9.44
CA ASP A 220 12.56 6.99 8.01
C ASP A 220 13.71 7.63 7.23
N THR A 221 14.19 8.78 7.70
CA THR A 221 15.33 9.46 7.08
C THR A 221 16.61 8.61 7.19
N LEU A 222 16.87 7.94 8.32
CA LEU A 222 18.04 7.06 8.47
C LEU A 222 17.97 5.80 7.59
N ILE A 223 16.77 5.27 7.34
CA ILE A 223 16.54 4.09 6.49
C ILE A 223 16.69 4.44 5.01
N ASP A 224 16.09 5.55 4.58
CA ASP A 224 16.11 5.99 3.18
C ASP A 224 16.65 7.42 3.03
N PRO A 225 17.98 7.57 2.98
CA PRO A 225 18.62 8.86 2.82
C PRO A 225 18.56 9.45 1.41
N ASP A 226 18.01 8.79 0.40
CA ASP A 226 17.91 9.44 -0.94
C ASP A 226 16.61 10.20 -1.14
N THR A 227 15.55 9.81 -0.43
CA THR A 227 14.21 10.39 -0.60
C THR A 227 14.03 11.74 0.10
N HIS A 228 14.92 12.11 1.02
CA HIS A 228 14.78 13.31 1.85
C HIS A 228 15.92 14.31 1.59
N ASP A 229 15.60 15.61 1.56
CA ASP A 229 16.61 16.65 1.39
C ASP A 229 17.40 16.88 2.70
N TRP A 230 18.65 16.40 2.72
CA TRP A 230 19.55 16.54 3.86
C TRP A 230 20.26 17.87 3.96
N VAL A 231 20.25 18.68 2.91
CA VAL A 231 20.96 19.96 2.90
C VAL A 231 20.05 21.04 3.47
N GLY A 232 18.76 21.01 3.11
CA GLY A 232 17.77 22.00 3.55
C GLY A 232 16.74 21.43 4.52
N GLU A 233 15.92 20.50 4.05
CA GLU A 233 14.69 20.08 4.74
C GLU A 233 14.94 19.44 6.11
N VAL A 234 15.79 18.41 6.18
CA VAL A 234 16.01 17.66 7.44
C VAL A 234 16.70 18.51 8.51
N PRO A 235 17.77 19.28 8.22
CA PRO A 235 18.34 20.22 9.19
C PRO A 235 17.34 21.25 9.68
N ALA A 236 16.53 21.84 8.79
CA ALA A 236 15.51 22.82 9.17
C ALA A 236 14.45 22.20 10.08
N LEU A 237 14.04 20.96 9.81
CA LEU A 237 13.13 20.20 10.66
C LEU A 237 13.73 19.95 12.06
N LEU A 238 15.00 19.51 12.12
CA LEU A 238 15.69 19.27 13.40
C LEU A 238 15.86 20.57 14.21
N ASP A 239 16.21 21.68 13.56
CA ASP A 239 16.34 22.98 14.23
C ASP A 239 14.99 23.48 14.75
N ALA A 240 13.92 23.35 13.96
CA ALA A 240 12.56 23.67 14.39
C ALA A 240 12.13 22.79 15.57
N ALA A 241 12.44 21.48 15.54
CA ALA A 241 12.11 20.57 16.61
C ALA A 241 12.88 20.88 17.90
N LEU A 242 14.17 21.21 17.80
CA LEU A 242 15.01 21.63 18.94
C LEU A 242 14.52 22.94 19.56
N LEU A 243 14.14 23.92 18.74
CA LEU A 243 13.57 25.18 19.21
C LEU A 243 12.27 24.93 19.97
N HIS A 244 11.36 24.14 19.39
CA HIS A 244 10.09 23.77 20.02
C HIS A 244 10.30 23.09 21.38
N VAL A 245 11.18 22.09 21.45
CA VAL A 245 11.45 21.37 22.70
C VAL A 245 12.06 22.29 23.76
N ARG A 246 12.91 23.23 23.37
CA ARG A 246 13.49 24.21 24.30
C ARG A 246 12.42 25.13 24.90
N GLU A 247 11.50 25.63 24.08
CA GLU A 247 10.37 26.45 24.53
C GLU A 247 9.47 25.66 25.49
N ARG A 248 9.19 24.39 25.17
CA ARG A 248 8.42 23.49 26.04
C ARG A 248 9.06 23.26 27.40
N LEU A 249 10.36 22.98 27.44
CA LEU A 249 11.10 22.78 28.71
C LEU A 249 11.08 24.04 29.58
N ALA A 250 11.17 25.22 28.98
CA ALA A 250 11.09 26.49 29.69
C ALA A 250 9.69 26.69 30.30
N GLY A 251 8.63 26.54 29.50
CA GLY A 251 7.24 26.65 29.96
C GLY A 251 6.89 25.64 31.05
N GLU A 252 7.36 24.39 30.92
CA GLU A 252 7.15 23.35 31.93
C GLU A 252 7.88 23.64 33.25
N SER A 253 9.07 24.25 33.21
CA SER A 253 9.75 24.69 34.43
C SER A 253 8.96 25.80 35.13
N SER A 254 8.46 26.78 34.38
CA SER A 254 7.62 27.85 34.93
C SER A 254 6.31 27.33 35.51
N LEU A 255 5.64 26.38 34.83
CA LEU A 255 4.43 25.74 35.34
C LEU A 255 4.71 24.93 36.62
N LEU A 256 5.80 24.16 36.67
CA LEU A 256 6.19 23.40 37.86
C LEU A 256 6.43 24.31 39.07
N GLU A 257 7.11 25.44 38.88
CA GLU A 257 7.32 26.45 39.92
C GLU A 257 5.99 27.03 40.40
N ALA A 258 5.11 27.44 39.48
CA ALA A 258 3.80 27.99 39.81
C ALA A 258 2.90 27.01 40.57
N VAL A 259 2.88 25.72 40.18
CA VAL A 259 2.11 24.69 40.90
C VAL A 259 2.73 24.40 42.27
N ALA A 260 4.06 24.36 42.37
CA ALA A 260 4.74 24.13 43.64
C ALA A 260 4.45 25.25 44.65
N GLU A 261 4.53 26.51 44.21
CA GLU A 261 4.16 27.68 45.02
C GLU A 261 2.69 27.59 45.45
N ARG A 262 1.77 27.38 44.49
CA ARG A 262 0.35 27.29 44.79
C ARG A 262 0.01 26.13 45.73
N ARG A 263 0.69 25.00 45.62
CA ARG A 263 0.53 23.84 46.50
C ARG A 263 0.81 24.17 47.97
N PHE A 264 1.76 25.06 48.27
CA PHE A 264 2.04 25.47 49.65
C PHE A 264 0.91 26.26 50.29
N GLU A 265 0.07 26.91 49.47
CA GLU A 265 -1.07 27.72 49.92
C GLU A 265 -2.37 26.91 50.07
N LEU A 266 -2.35 25.61 49.71
CA LEU A 266 -3.52 24.74 49.75
C LEU A 266 -3.58 23.95 51.06
N ASP A 267 -4.66 24.14 51.83
CA ASP A 267 -4.92 23.37 53.05
C ASP A 267 -5.84 22.15 52.84
N ASP A 268 -6.59 22.13 51.73
CA ASP A 268 -7.55 21.07 51.41
C ASP A 268 -6.81 19.82 50.87
N ARG A 269 -7.01 18.69 51.55
CA ARG A 269 -6.40 17.39 51.18
C ARG A 269 -6.69 16.99 49.73
N THR A 270 -7.88 17.27 49.22
CA THR A 270 -8.28 16.90 47.85
C THR A 270 -7.49 17.72 46.82
N LYS A 271 -7.40 19.04 47.03
CA LYS A 271 -6.65 19.95 46.17
C LYS A 271 -5.14 19.75 46.25
N VAL A 272 -4.62 19.40 47.43
CA VAL A 272 -3.21 19.00 47.60
C VAL A 272 -2.91 17.74 46.81
N GLN A 273 -3.82 16.74 46.83
CA GLN A 273 -3.66 15.54 46.03
C GLN A 273 -3.70 15.85 44.52
N ALA A 274 -4.65 16.67 44.08
CA ALA A 274 -4.73 17.11 42.69
C ALA A 274 -3.45 17.88 42.26
N ALA A 275 -2.90 18.72 43.14
CA ALA A 275 -1.65 19.43 42.88
C ALA A 275 -0.45 18.48 42.79
N ASN A 276 -0.38 17.44 43.64
CA ASN A 276 0.65 16.40 43.53
C ASN A 276 0.55 15.65 42.20
N THR A 277 -0.66 15.26 41.79
CA THR A 277 -0.90 14.61 40.48
C THR A 277 -0.50 15.52 39.31
N LEU A 278 -0.79 16.83 39.40
CA LEU A 278 -0.37 17.79 38.39
C LEU A 278 1.17 17.89 38.31
N ILE A 279 1.85 17.94 39.45
CA ILE A 279 3.33 17.94 39.52
C ILE A 279 3.90 16.67 38.89
N GLU A 280 3.32 15.50 39.17
CA GLU A 280 3.74 14.22 38.59
C GLU A 280 3.63 14.24 37.06
N ILE A 281 2.48 14.66 36.52
CA ILE A 281 2.26 14.78 35.07
C ILE A 281 3.26 15.76 34.44
N LEU A 282 3.47 16.93 35.05
CA LEU A 282 4.40 17.93 34.51
C LEU A 282 5.86 17.45 34.55
N ARG A 283 6.26 16.71 35.59
CA ARG A 283 7.60 16.09 35.66
C ARG A 283 7.79 15.02 34.60
N GLU A 284 6.76 14.20 34.34
CA GLU A 284 6.75 13.20 33.29
C GLU A 284 6.91 13.85 31.90
N CYS A 285 6.13 14.90 31.60
CA CYS A 285 6.27 15.68 30.36
C CYS A 285 7.66 16.32 30.20
N ARG A 286 8.22 16.87 31.28
CA ARG A 286 9.56 17.45 31.25
C ARG A 286 10.64 16.41 30.98
N HIS A 287 10.58 15.28 31.67
CA HIS A 287 11.54 14.19 31.47
C HIS A 287 11.53 13.72 30.00
N ARG A 288 10.34 13.57 29.42
CA ARG A 288 10.13 13.27 27.99
C ARG A 288 10.82 14.26 27.07
N HIS A 289 10.57 15.55 27.27
CA HIS A 289 11.18 16.57 26.43
C HIS A 289 12.70 16.60 26.56
N ASP A 290 13.25 16.29 27.73
CA ASP A 290 14.69 16.16 27.95
C ASP A 290 15.30 14.94 27.22
N GLU A 291 14.60 13.80 27.23
CA GLU A 291 14.99 12.63 26.44
C GLU A 291 14.94 12.91 24.93
N LEU A 292 13.87 13.56 24.45
CA LEU A 292 13.75 13.94 23.05
C LEU A 292 14.85 14.93 22.66
N HIS A 293 15.14 15.91 23.50
CA HIS A 293 16.23 16.87 23.29
C HIS A 293 17.58 16.15 23.15
N THR A 294 17.87 15.21 24.06
CA THR A 294 19.08 14.37 24.00
C THR A 294 19.13 13.57 22.70
N HIS A 295 18.01 12.97 22.29
CA HIS A 295 17.93 12.20 21.05
C HIS A 295 18.15 13.07 19.81
N LEU A 296 17.56 14.27 19.76
CA LEU A 296 17.70 15.22 18.66
C LEU A 296 19.14 15.73 18.51
N ILE A 297 19.82 16.02 19.63
CA ILE A 297 21.24 16.41 19.61
C ILE A 297 22.11 15.29 19.00
N GLY A 298 21.83 14.03 19.38
CA GLY A 298 22.54 12.87 18.86
C GLY A 298 22.17 12.47 17.42
N ALA A 299 20.97 12.84 16.96
CA ALA A 299 20.45 12.44 15.65
C ALA A 299 21.34 12.90 14.49
N ARG A 300 21.88 14.12 14.57
CA ARG A 300 22.78 14.65 13.54
C ARG A 300 24.08 13.84 13.40
N THR A 301 24.63 13.35 14.51
CA THR A 301 25.84 12.51 14.48
C THR A 301 25.51 11.13 13.90
N ARG A 302 24.42 10.49 14.35
CA ARG A 302 23.98 9.19 13.82
C ARG A 302 23.67 9.24 12.33
N LEU A 303 23.07 10.34 11.89
CA LEU A 303 22.86 10.60 10.48
C LEU A 303 24.18 10.61 9.72
N ARG A 304 25.14 11.40 10.19
CA ARG A 304 26.45 11.47 9.55
C ARG A 304 27.11 10.10 9.48
N GLU A 305 27.04 9.32 10.55
CA GLU A 305 27.55 7.94 10.58
C GLU A 305 26.83 7.04 9.56
N ALA A 306 25.50 7.12 9.46
CA ALA A 306 24.72 6.36 8.48
C ALA A 306 25.10 6.72 7.03
N LEU A 307 25.37 8.01 6.75
CA LEU A 307 25.86 8.47 5.46
C LEU A 307 27.30 7.99 5.19
N ASP A 308 28.20 8.12 6.16
CA ASP A 308 29.59 7.67 6.04
C ASP A 308 29.64 6.15 5.78
N ASP A 309 28.87 5.35 6.54
CA ASP A 309 28.70 3.91 6.32
C ASP A 309 28.18 3.59 4.90
N ARG A 310 27.25 4.41 4.41
CA ARG A 310 26.67 4.25 3.08
C ARG A 310 27.66 4.60 1.96
N PHE A 311 28.45 5.65 2.11
CA PHE A 311 29.50 6.00 1.16
C PHE A 311 30.66 5.00 1.15
N VAL A 312 30.91 4.33 2.27
CA VAL A 312 31.93 3.26 2.39
C VAL A 312 31.48 1.95 1.76
N ARG A 313 30.17 1.66 1.71
CA ARG A 313 29.63 0.48 1.03
C ARG A 313 29.70 0.66 -0.49
N ALA A 314 30.36 -0.26 -1.20
CA ALA A 314 30.32 -0.29 -2.65
C ALA A 314 28.86 -0.36 -3.14
N PRO A 315 28.46 0.43 -4.16
CA PRO A 315 27.08 0.48 -4.61
C PRO A 315 26.69 -0.86 -5.22
N ARG A 316 26.12 -1.74 -4.39
CA ARG A 316 25.25 -2.81 -4.84
C ARG A 316 23.84 -2.28 -4.78
N SER A 317 23.52 -1.35 -5.69
CA SER A 317 22.14 -0.96 -5.95
C SER A 317 21.43 -2.13 -6.61
N THR A 318 21.02 -3.10 -5.82
CA THR A 318 19.79 -3.82 -6.15
C THR A 318 18.66 -2.97 -5.61
N HIS A 319 18.42 -1.82 -6.26
CA HIS A 319 17.05 -1.32 -6.28
C HIS A 319 16.22 -2.49 -6.83
N ARG A 320 15.22 -2.92 -6.08
CA ARG A 320 14.15 -3.72 -6.66
C ARG A 320 13.45 -2.80 -7.64
N SER A 321 13.94 -2.75 -8.88
CA SER A 321 13.25 -2.07 -9.97
C SER A 321 11.90 -2.72 -10.12
N ASP A 322 10.85 -1.90 -10.06
CA ASP A 322 9.52 -2.37 -10.38
C ASP A 322 9.53 -2.62 -11.89
N LEU A 323 9.56 -3.90 -12.29
CA LEU A 323 9.63 -4.27 -13.70
C LEU A 323 8.45 -3.69 -14.49
N GLY A 324 7.28 -3.55 -13.85
CA GLY A 324 6.11 -2.91 -14.45
C GLY A 324 6.38 -1.43 -14.69
N ARG A 325 6.65 -0.68 -13.62
CA ARG A 325 6.76 0.78 -13.68
C ARG A 325 8.03 1.27 -14.38
N ASP A 326 9.17 0.66 -14.08
CA ASP A 326 10.49 1.18 -14.43
C ASP A 326 11.02 0.63 -15.76
N LEU A 327 10.49 -0.50 -16.24
CA LEU A 327 10.95 -1.16 -17.47
C LEU A 327 9.84 -1.38 -18.50
N LEU A 328 8.73 -2.03 -18.13
CA LEU A 328 7.65 -2.37 -19.06
C LEU A 328 6.89 -1.13 -19.54
N ASN A 329 6.47 -0.23 -18.64
CA ASN A 329 5.71 0.96 -19.03
C ASN A 329 6.51 1.88 -19.98
N PRO A 330 7.78 2.24 -19.70
CA PRO A 330 8.58 3.04 -20.63
C PRO A 330 8.87 2.31 -21.94
N TYR A 331 8.98 0.98 -21.92
CA TYR A 331 9.21 0.17 -23.10
C TYR A 331 7.97 0.14 -24.02
N LEU A 332 6.79 -0.08 -23.47
CA LEU A 332 5.52 -0.11 -24.21
C LEU A 332 5.12 1.28 -24.73
N ALA A 333 5.49 2.34 -24.01
CA ALA A 333 5.26 3.72 -24.45
C ALA A 333 6.25 4.20 -25.53
N ALA A 334 7.33 3.45 -25.81
CA ALA A 334 8.31 3.84 -26.82
C ALA A 334 7.82 3.49 -28.24
N PRO A 335 8.21 4.28 -29.27
CA PRO A 335 7.91 3.93 -30.65
C PRO A 335 8.42 2.53 -31.01
N THR A 336 7.66 1.79 -31.81
CA THR A 336 7.94 0.39 -32.21
C THR A 336 9.37 0.17 -32.72
N GLY A 337 9.93 1.13 -33.45
CA GLY A 337 11.33 1.08 -33.91
C GLY A 337 12.38 1.12 -32.79
N THR A 338 12.13 1.89 -31.73
CA THR A 338 13.00 1.96 -30.55
C THR A 338 12.82 0.72 -29.67
N ALA A 339 11.56 0.28 -29.49
CA ALA A 339 11.21 -0.92 -28.76
C ALA A 339 11.86 -2.18 -29.38
N ALA A 340 11.90 -2.29 -30.72
CA ALA A 340 12.55 -3.40 -31.41
C ALA A 340 14.07 -3.47 -31.12
N VAL A 341 14.78 -2.34 -31.22
CA VAL A 341 16.22 -2.29 -30.92
C VAL A 341 16.52 -2.61 -29.46
N LEU A 342 15.65 -2.17 -28.54
CA LEU A 342 15.76 -2.48 -27.12
C LEU A 342 15.43 -3.94 -26.84
N ALA A 343 14.45 -4.53 -27.53
CA ALA A 343 14.11 -5.95 -27.41
C ALA A 343 15.29 -6.83 -27.81
N ASP A 344 15.94 -6.56 -28.96
CA ASP A 344 17.11 -7.33 -29.40
C ASP A 344 18.23 -7.30 -28.35
N ARG A 345 18.48 -6.13 -27.77
CA ARG A 345 19.47 -5.98 -26.70
C ARG A 345 19.03 -6.69 -25.42
N LEU A 346 17.77 -6.57 -25.04
CA LEU A 346 17.22 -7.21 -23.85
C LEU A 346 17.28 -8.74 -23.99
N VAL A 347 16.88 -9.30 -25.13
CA VAL A 347 17.01 -10.72 -25.43
C VAL A 347 18.47 -11.16 -25.46
N ALA A 348 19.38 -10.35 -26.00
CA ALA A 348 20.81 -10.66 -25.96
C ALA A 348 21.41 -10.66 -24.54
N VAL A 349 20.87 -9.85 -23.64
CA VAL A 349 21.34 -9.73 -22.25
C VAL A 349 20.66 -10.72 -21.30
N VAL A 350 19.34 -10.90 -21.45
CA VAL A 350 18.46 -11.73 -20.59
C VAL A 350 18.38 -13.16 -21.10
N GLY A 351 18.49 -13.40 -22.40
CA GLY A 351 18.42 -14.73 -23.03
C GLY A 351 19.53 -15.70 -22.62
N GLY A 352 20.41 -15.27 -21.70
CA GLY A 352 21.48 -16.07 -21.13
C GLY A 352 22.59 -16.36 -22.15
N LEU A 353 23.74 -16.79 -21.64
CA LEU A 353 24.66 -17.54 -22.48
C LEU A 353 23.90 -18.79 -22.93
N THR A 354 23.71 -18.99 -24.24
CA THR A 354 23.29 -20.28 -24.75
C THR A 354 24.32 -21.30 -24.27
N ALA A 355 24.03 -21.99 -23.17
CA ALA A 355 24.83 -23.10 -22.74
C ALA A 355 24.68 -24.14 -23.85
N ARG A 356 25.66 -24.17 -24.76
CA ARG A 356 25.89 -25.37 -25.55
C ARG A 356 26.29 -26.41 -24.51
N TRP A 357 25.32 -27.18 -24.05
CA TRP A 357 25.56 -28.35 -23.23
C TRP A 357 26.47 -29.25 -24.07
N LEU A 358 27.78 -29.15 -23.85
CA LEU A 358 28.70 -30.19 -24.28
C LEU A 358 28.60 -31.25 -23.19
N PRO A 359 27.87 -32.36 -23.43
CA PRO A 359 27.88 -33.45 -22.48
C PRO A 359 29.33 -33.89 -22.26
N SER A 360 29.70 -34.06 -20.99
CA SER A 360 30.97 -34.68 -20.63
C SER A 360 31.04 -36.05 -21.31
N LEU A 361 32.16 -36.38 -21.95
CA LEU A 361 32.35 -37.69 -22.59
C LEU A 361 32.06 -38.83 -21.61
N ALA A 362 32.41 -38.64 -20.32
CA ALA A 362 32.15 -39.60 -19.26
C ALA A 362 30.63 -39.80 -19.02
N VAL A 363 29.87 -38.72 -18.99
CA VAL A 363 28.40 -38.75 -18.82
C VAL A 363 27.73 -39.36 -20.05
N LEU A 364 28.22 -39.04 -21.24
CA LEU A 364 27.75 -39.64 -22.50
C LEU A 364 28.00 -41.15 -22.53
N THR A 365 29.17 -41.62 -22.11
CA THR A 365 29.45 -43.06 -22.02
C THR A 365 28.62 -43.74 -20.94
N ASP A 366 28.38 -43.10 -19.80
CA ASP A 366 27.55 -43.67 -18.74
C ASP A 366 26.07 -43.74 -19.16
N GLU A 367 25.55 -42.73 -19.87
CA GLU A 367 24.17 -42.76 -20.39
C GLU A 367 24.00 -43.72 -21.56
N LEU A 368 24.98 -43.83 -22.46
CA LEU A 368 24.94 -44.79 -23.57
C LEU A 368 25.12 -46.25 -23.10
N CYS A 369 25.84 -46.45 -22.00
CA CYS A 369 26.00 -47.77 -21.37
C CYS A 369 24.95 -48.04 -20.29
N ALA A 370 24.09 -47.08 -19.98
CA ALA A 370 22.99 -47.30 -19.04
C ALA A 370 21.98 -48.28 -19.66
N PRO A 371 21.43 -49.22 -18.87
CA PRO A 371 20.34 -50.06 -19.34
C PRO A 371 19.16 -49.17 -19.76
N VAL A 372 18.44 -49.59 -20.81
CA VAL A 372 17.26 -48.88 -21.34
C VAL A 372 16.35 -48.48 -20.18
N ARG A 373 16.24 -47.18 -19.94
CA ARG A 373 15.27 -46.65 -18.98
C ARG A 373 13.89 -46.90 -19.56
N VAL A 374 13.10 -47.75 -18.90
CA VAL A 374 11.67 -47.82 -19.19
C VAL A 374 11.10 -46.46 -18.80
N PRO A 375 10.50 -45.69 -19.73
CA PRO A 375 9.93 -44.41 -19.37
C PRO A 375 8.87 -44.65 -18.30
N GLU A 376 9.13 -44.14 -17.09
CA GLU A 376 8.07 -44.01 -16.10
C GLU A 376 7.02 -43.06 -16.71
N PRO A 377 5.72 -43.37 -16.63
CA PRO A 377 4.71 -42.39 -16.95
C PRO A 377 4.98 -41.21 -16.01
N GLY A 378 5.46 -40.10 -16.58
CA GLY A 378 5.63 -38.86 -15.81
C GLY A 378 4.32 -38.47 -15.15
N GLU A 379 4.39 -37.61 -14.14
CA GLU A 379 3.17 -37.04 -13.55
C GLU A 379 2.28 -36.49 -14.67
N GLN A 380 1.00 -36.85 -14.59
CA GLN A 380 0.01 -36.42 -15.56
C GLN A 380 -0.04 -34.89 -15.50
N PHE A 381 0.37 -34.23 -16.58
CA PHE A 381 0.25 -32.78 -16.69
C PHE A 381 -1.25 -32.46 -16.68
N GLU A 382 -1.75 -31.98 -15.55
CA GLU A 382 -3.06 -31.33 -15.48
C GLU A 382 -2.88 -29.91 -16.04
N PRO A 383 -3.48 -29.59 -17.20
CA PRO A 383 -3.49 -28.24 -17.69
C PRO A 383 -4.15 -27.34 -16.64
N PRO A 384 -3.67 -26.10 -16.43
CA PRO A 384 -4.37 -25.16 -15.57
C PRO A 384 -5.82 -25.00 -16.07
N GLU A 385 -6.79 -25.19 -15.15
CA GLU A 385 -8.18 -24.84 -15.39
C GLU A 385 -8.27 -23.31 -15.42
N PHE A 386 -8.53 -22.75 -16.60
CA PHE A 386 -8.96 -21.36 -16.75
C PHE A 386 -10.49 -21.37 -16.74
N ASP A 387 -11.09 -20.47 -15.97
CA ASP A 387 -12.53 -20.26 -16.03
C ASP A 387 -12.87 -19.72 -17.43
N ASP A 388 -13.77 -20.39 -18.14
CA ASP A 388 -14.34 -19.88 -19.40
C ASP A 388 -15.29 -18.72 -19.06
N ASP A 389 -14.75 -17.51 -18.99
CA ASP A 389 -15.59 -16.30 -18.97
C ASP A 389 -16.23 -16.14 -20.35
N GLU A 390 -17.56 -16.24 -20.45
CA GLU A 390 -18.33 -16.03 -21.69
C GLU A 390 -18.35 -14.54 -22.13
N THR A 391 -17.53 -13.68 -21.53
CA THR A 391 -17.46 -12.27 -21.89
C THR A 391 -16.57 -12.13 -23.13
N PRO A 392 -17.06 -11.54 -24.23
CA PRO A 392 -16.23 -11.27 -25.40
C PRO A 392 -15.00 -10.46 -24.98
N GLU A 393 -13.83 -10.89 -25.40
CA GLU A 393 -12.61 -10.17 -25.10
C GLU A 393 -12.58 -8.85 -25.87
N TRP A 394 -12.01 -7.80 -25.27
CA TRP A 394 -12.05 -6.43 -25.83
C TRP A 394 -11.43 -6.33 -27.24
N TRP A 395 -10.58 -7.29 -27.64
CA TRP A 395 -9.94 -7.32 -28.96
C TRP A 395 -10.75 -8.06 -30.04
N GLU A 396 -11.79 -8.82 -29.69
CA GLU A 396 -12.54 -9.64 -30.66
C GLU A 396 -13.18 -8.77 -31.76
N THR A 397 -13.77 -7.64 -31.38
CA THR A 397 -14.37 -6.70 -32.36
C THR A 397 -13.32 -6.16 -33.35
N TYR A 398 -12.08 -5.96 -32.89
CA TYR A 398 -10.98 -5.52 -33.76
C TYR A 398 -10.56 -6.64 -34.73
N GLU A 399 -10.46 -7.88 -34.25
CA GLU A 399 -10.12 -9.03 -35.10
C GLU A 399 -11.20 -9.28 -36.17
N ASP A 400 -12.48 -9.30 -35.77
CA ASP A 400 -13.62 -9.47 -36.67
C ASP A 400 -13.68 -8.39 -37.75
N THR A 401 -13.43 -7.13 -37.35
CA THR A 401 -13.41 -6.00 -38.28
C THR A 401 -12.27 -6.15 -39.30
N VAL A 402 -11.07 -6.54 -38.84
CA VAL A 402 -9.91 -6.75 -39.73
C VAL A 402 -10.14 -7.94 -40.66
N GLU A 403 -10.70 -9.04 -40.16
CA GLU A 403 -11.05 -10.21 -40.96
C GLU A 403 -12.05 -9.85 -42.06
N ALA A 404 -13.14 -9.15 -41.72
CA ALA A 404 -14.12 -8.68 -42.69
C ALA A 404 -13.50 -7.77 -43.77
N ILE A 405 -12.59 -6.87 -43.37
CA ILE A 405 -11.88 -6.00 -44.31
C ILE A 405 -11.00 -6.82 -45.25
N PHE A 406 -10.29 -7.83 -44.73
CA PHE A 406 -9.39 -8.68 -45.50
C PHE A 406 -10.16 -9.61 -46.45
N GLU A 407 -11.32 -10.13 -46.02
CA GLU A 407 -12.25 -10.85 -46.88
C GLU A 407 -12.86 -9.97 -47.97
N ALA A 408 -13.00 -8.66 -47.76
CA ALA A 408 -13.50 -7.75 -48.79
C ALA A 408 -12.45 -7.41 -49.87
N VAL A 409 -11.18 -7.79 -49.72
CA VAL A 409 -10.11 -7.48 -50.68
C VAL A 409 -10.20 -8.35 -51.93
N GLU A 410 -10.85 -7.85 -52.99
CA GLU A 410 -10.98 -8.56 -54.28
C GLU A 410 -9.83 -8.27 -55.25
N GLU A 411 -9.16 -7.13 -55.12
CA GLU A 411 -8.02 -6.71 -55.94
C GLU A 411 -6.77 -6.52 -55.07
N PRO A 412 -5.55 -6.57 -55.65
CA PRO A 412 -4.31 -6.27 -54.93
C PRO A 412 -4.33 -4.88 -54.27
N VAL A 413 -4.20 -4.83 -52.94
CA VAL A 413 -4.18 -3.56 -52.17
C VAL A 413 -2.94 -3.49 -51.30
N ARG A 414 -2.35 -2.29 -51.20
CA ARG A 414 -1.21 -2.05 -50.29
C ARG A 414 -1.69 -1.84 -48.86
N LEU A 415 -0.92 -2.34 -47.89
CA LEU A 415 -1.20 -2.16 -46.46
C LEU A 415 -1.27 -0.67 -46.08
N SER A 416 -0.39 0.16 -46.65
CA SER A 416 -0.41 1.61 -46.50
C SER A 416 -1.75 2.25 -46.91
N GLN A 417 -2.42 1.70 -47.93
CA GLN A 417 -3.72 2.19 -48.40
C GLN A 417 -4.87 1.78 -47.47
N LEU A 418 -4.77 0.62 -46.83
CA LEU A 418 -5.75 0.18 -45.82
C LEU A 418 -5.60 0.97 -44.53
N ILE A 419 -4.36 1.18 -44.06
CA ILE A 419 -4.08 1.97 -42.86
C ILE A 419 -4.54 3.42 -43.04
N ALA A 420 -4.36 4.01 -44.23
CA ALA A 420 -4.87 5.35 -44.52
C ALA A 420 -6.42 5.46 -44.45
N ARG A 421 -7.13 4.34 -44.43
CA ARG A 421 -8.59 4.28 -44.27
C ARG A 421 -9.01 3.85 -42.86
N ALA A 422 -8.06 3.53 -41.97
CA ALA A 422 -8.35 3.04 -40.62
C ALA A 422 -9.24 4.00 -39.83
N ASP A 423 -8.95 5.32 -39.85
CA ASP A 423 -9.78 6.34 -39.19
C ASP A 423 -11.25 6.31 -39.64
N GLN A 424 -11.48 6.11 -40.95
CA GLN A 424 -12.83 6.09 -41.51
C GLN A 424 -13.58 4.80 -41.19
N LEU A 425 -12.86 3.69 -41.06
CA LEU A 425 -13.42 2.37 -40.77
C LEU A 425 -13.69 2.21 -39.28
N ALA A 426 -12.78 2.71 -38.44
CA ALA A 426 -12.93 2.74 -36.99
C ALA A 426 -14.14 3.56 -36.54
N ALA A 427 -14.47 4.64 -37.25
CA ALA A 427 -15.67 5.43 -37.00
C ALA A 427 -17.00 4.78 -37.46
N GLN A 428 -16.95 3.71 -38.26
CA GLN A 428 -18.14 3.03 -38.80
C GLN A 428 -18.56 1.81 -37.98
N VAL A 429 -17.66 1.28 -37.16
CA VAL A 429 -17.88 0.11 -36.32
C VAL A 429 -17.81 0.55 -34.86
N SER A 430 -18.79 0.14 -34.08
CA SER A 430 -18.83 0.37 -32.64
C SER A 430 -18.50 -0.93 -31.91
N ASP A 431 -17.85 -0.80 -30.75
CA ASP A 431 -17.66 -1.90 -29.81
C ASP A 431 -18.98 -2.27 -29.08
N ASP A 432 -18.91 -3.28 -28.21
CA ASP A 432 -20.05 -3.77 -27.43
C ASP A 432 -20.62 -2.72 -26.45
N ASP A 433 -19.82 -1.72 -26.07
CA ASP A 433 -20.22 -0.59 -25.24
C ASP A 433 -20.82 0.58 -26.07
N GLY A 434 -20.80 0.47 -27.40
CA GLY A 434 -21.36 1.44 -28.33
C GLY A 434 -20.41 2.61 -28.68
N GLU A 435 -19.15 2.54 -28.27
CA GLU A 435 -18.11 3.52 -28.60
C GLU A 435 -17.44 3.16 -29.95
N PRO A 436 -16.99 4.16 -30.74
CA PRO A 436 -16.26 3.88 -31.97
C PRO A 436 -14.89 3.25 -31.65
N LEU A 437 -14.44 2.34 -32.52
CA LEU A 437 -13.13 1.70 -32.36
C LEU A 437 -12.00 2.75 -32.39
N ASP A 438 -10.94 2.49 -31.63
CA ASP A 438 -9.69 3.24 -31.73
C ASP A 438 -8.98 2.95 -33.07
N ALA A 439 -8.75 4.00 -33.87
CA ALA A 439 -8.14 3.89 -35.19
C ALA A 439 -6.68 3.42 -35.16
N ASP A 440 -5.91 3.80 -34.13
CA ASP A 440 -4.51 3.38 -34.00
C ASP A 440 -4.42 1.88 -33.67
N LEU A 441 -5.33 1.40 -32.82
CA LEU A 441 -5.41 0.00 -32.44
C LEU A 441 -5.91 -0.87 -33.61
N LEU A 442 -6.88 -0.36 -34.37
CA LEU A 442 -7.33 -1.00 -35.60
C LEU A 442 -6.20 -1.08 -36.64
N ALA A 443 -5.41 -0.01 -36.81
CA ALA A 443 -4.25 -0.02 -37.68
C ALA A 443 -3.18 -1.03 -37.23
N ALA A 444 -2.94 -1.15 -35.92
CA ALA A 444 -2.03 -2.16 -35.37
C ALA A 444 -2.53 -3.59 -35.61
N ALA A 445 -3.82 -3.85 -35.43
CA ALA A 445 -4.46 -5.14 -35.73
C ALA A 445 -4.35 -5.50 -37.21
N MET A 446 -4.57 -4.55 -38.12
CA MET A 446 -4.36 -4.73 -39.57
C MET A 446 -2.91 -5.10 -39.90
N VAL A 447 -1.93 -4.42 -39.29
CA VAL A 447 -0.51 -4.74 -39.49
C VAL A 447 -0.21 -6.16 -39.00
N HIS A 448 -0.71 -6.54 -37.82
CA HIS A 448 -0.52 -7.88 -37.28
C HIS A 448 -1.11 -8.96 -38.19
N ALA A 449 -2.36 -8.79 -38.64
CA ALA A 449 -3.03 -9.72 -39.54
C ALA A 449 -2.31 -9.81 -40.90
N ALA A 450 -1.84 -8.69 -41.45
CA ALA A 450 -1.09 -8.67 -42.71
C ALA A 450 0.25 -9.42 -42.60
N HIS A 451 0.96 -9.29 -41.48
CA HIS A 451 2.19 -10.07 -41.23
C HIS A 451 1.90 -11.55 -41.04
N ARG A 452 0.76 -11.93 -40.43
CA ARG A 452 0.33 -13.34 -40.36
C ARG A 452 0.03 -13.92 -41.74
N ALA A 453 -0.52 -13.11 -42.64
CA ALA A 453 -0.75 -13.48 -44.05
C ALA A 453 0.54 -13.59 -44.88
N TRP A 454 1.69 -13.14 -44.37
CA TRP A 454 2.99 -13.33 -45.02
C TRP A 454 3.43 -14.80 -45.01
N ALA A 455 3.08 -15.54 -43.95
CA ALA A 455 3.25 -16.98 -43.86
C ALA A 455 1.87 -17.66 -43.95
N ALA A 456 1.31 -17.73 -45.16
CA ALA A 456 0.03 -18.39 -45.40
C ALA A 456 0.06 -19.81 -44.81
N ARG A 457 -0.75 -20.06 -43.78
CA ARG A 457 -0.96 -21.40 -43.23
C ARG A 457 -1.78 -22.20 -44.24
N LEU A 458 -1.07 -22.83 -45.18
CA LEU A 458 -1.67 -23.61 -46.27
C LEU A 458 -2.01 -25.05 -45.86
N ALA A 459 -1.46 -25.55 -44.74
CA ALA A 459 -1.77 -26.88 -44.23
C ALA A 459 -3.26 -27.00 -43.88
N GLY A 460 -3.92 -28.07 -44.35
CA GLY A 460 -5.32 -28.37 -44.06
C GLY A 460 -6.35 -27.63 -44.92
N ARG A 461 -5.91 -26.91 -45.97
CA ARG A 461 -6.79 -26.16 -46.88
C ARG A 461 -7.27 -27.02 -48.06
N THR A 462 -8.51 -26.79 -48.49
CA THR A 462 -9.15 -27.51 -49.60
C THR A 462 -9.17 -26.73 -50.90
N ALA A 463 -9.28 -27.44 -52.03
CA ALA A 463 -9.45 -26.82 -53.34
C ALA A 463 -10.73 -25.96 -53.37
N GLY A 464 -10.58 -24.69 -53.73
CA GLY A 464 -11.64 -23.69 -53.70
C GLY A 464 -11.58 -22.74 -52.50
N ASP A 465 -10.72 -23.00 -51.52
CA ASP A 465 -10.55 -22.08 -50.37
C ASP A 465 -9.90 -20.77 -50.84
N ARG A 466 -10.44 -19.65 -50.34
CA ARG A 466 -9.84 -18.33 -50.54
C ARG A 466 -8.74 -18.09 -49.52
N VAL A 467 -7.63 -17.51 -49.96
CA VAL A 467 -6.48 -17.19 -49.11
C VAL A 467 -6.01 -15.78 -49.45
N LEU A 468 -5.62 -15.02 -48.43
CA LEU A 468 -4.91 -13.76 -48.59
C LEU A 468 -3.42 -13.99 -48.35
N VAL A 469 -2.59 -13.59 -49.31
CA VAL A 469 -1.13 -13.70 -49.21
C VAL A 469 -0.54 -12.29 -49.16
N ALA A 470 0.29 -12.02 -48.15
CA ALA A 470 1.02 -10.77 -48.06
C ALA A 470 2.41 -10.92 -48.69
N VAL A 471 2.78 -10.00 -49.59
CA VAL A 471 4.09 -9.95 -50.24
C VAL A 471 4.78 -8.64 -49.91
N ASP A 472 6.03 -8.69 -49.48
CA ASP A 472 6.83 -7.49 -49.22
C ASP A 472 7.10 -6.72 -50.52
N THR A 473 6.78 -5.42 -50.52
CA THR A 473 7.04 -4.52 -51.66
C THR A 473 8.45 -3.93 -51.65
N GLY A 474 9.18 -4.05 -50.53
CA GLY A 474 10.47 -3.42 -50.29
C GLY A 474 10.40 -1.95 -49.86
N GLU A 475 9.20 -1.36 -49.80
CA GLU A 475 8.97 -0.03 -49.24
C GLU A 475 8.68 -0.12 -47.72
N GLN A 476 9.09 0.89 -46.95
CA GLN A 476 8.80 0.96 -45.51
C GLN A 476 7.71 2.00 -45.25
N LEU A 477 6.71 1.59 -44.48
CA LEU A 477 5.73 2.47 -43.87
C LEU A 477 6.25 2.93 -42.50
N SER A 478 6.35 4.25 -42.33
CA SER A 478 6.76 4.88 -41.06
C SER A 478 5.79 6.00 -40.72
N THR A 479 5.00 5.80 -39.67
CA THR A 479 4.21 6.83 -38.99
C THR A 479 4.77 7.07 -37.59
N ASP A 480 4.20 8.02 -36.84
CA ASP A 480 4.65 8.34 -35.48
C ASP A 480 4.50 7.15 -34.50
N LEU A 481 3.58 6.22 -34.80
CA LEU A 481 3.28 5.04 -33.97
C LEU A 481 3.73 3.72 -34.60
N LEU A 482 3.68 3.59 -35.93
CA LEU A 482 3.90 2.33 -36.64
C LEU A 482 5.13 2.40 -37.54
N ARG A 483 5.97 1.36 -37.47
CA ARG A 483 7.06 1.14 -38.42
C ARG A 483 7.04 -0.29 -38.93
N THR A 484 6.65 -0.48 -40.19
CA THR A 484 6.51 -1.82 -40.81
C THR A 484 6.92 -1.78 -42.29
N ALA A 485 7.20 -2.93 -42.89
CA ALA A 485 7.22 -3.07 -44.34
C ALA A 485 5.82 -2.80 -44.91
N ASP A 486 5.72 -2.13 -46.06
CA ASP A 486 4.47 -1.98 -46.79
C ASP A 486 4.21 -3.28 -47.56
N LEU A 487 3.20 -4.03 -47.12
CA LEU A 487 2.87 -5.32 -47.70
C LEU A 487 1.80 -5.16 -48.78
N LEU A 488 1.96 -5.89 -49.89
CA LEU A 488 0.93 -6.03 -50.90
C LEU A 488 0.07 -7.25 -50.56
N LEU A 489 -1.22 -7.03 -50.27
CA LEU A 489 -2.18 -8.08 -49.98
C LEU A 489 -2.78 -8.58 -51.28
N LEU A 490 -2.57 -9.87 -51.57
CA LEU A 490 -3.00 -10.53 -52.79
C LEU A 490 -4.06 -11.60 -52.48
N PRO A 491 -5.30 -11.44 -52.96
CA PRO A 491 -6.30 -12.50 -52.86
C PRO A 491 -5.97 -13.63 -53.83
N GLY A 492 -6.06 -14.87 -53.35
CA GLY A 492 -5.79 -16.08 -54.11
C GLY A 492 -6.76 -17.20 -53.77
N TRP A 493 -6.75 -18.24 -54.60
CA TRP A 493 -7.58 -19.43 -54.44
C TRP A 493 -6.69 -20.67 -54.42
N VAL A 494 -6.95 -21.57 -53.48
CA VAL A 494 -6.29 -22.88 -53.43
C VAL A 494 -6.85 -23.74 -54.57
N THR A 495 -5.96 -24.27 -55.40
CA THR A 495 -6.34 -25.04 -56.60
C THR A 495 -6.29 -26.55 -56.41
N ALA A 496 -5.71 -27.03 -55.31
CA ALA A 496 -5.58 -28.44 -54.97
C ALA A 496 -5.63 -28.61 -53.45
N ASP A 497 -6.15 -29.75 -52.98
CA ASP A 497 -6.17 -30.07 -51.55
C ASP A 497 -4.75 -30.16 -50.98
N ILE A 498 -4.52 -29.53 -49.84
CA ILE A 498 -3.23 -29.53 -49.14
C ILE A 498 -3.42 -30.30 -47.83
N GLU A 499 -3.01 -31.56 -47.83
CA GLU A 499 -3.06 -32.41 -46.63
C GLU A 499 -2.30 -31.74 -45.48
N GLU A 500 -2.88 -31.78 -44.26
CA GLU A 500 -2.10 -31.47 -43.07
C GLU A 500 -0.94 -32.45 -42.97
N PRO A 501 0.28 -31.98 -42.60
CA PRO A 501 1.34 -32.91 -42.27
C PRO A 501 0.83 -33.78 -41.11
N ALA A 502 0.60 -35.07 -41.38
CA ALA A 502 0.20 -36.02 -40.35
C ALA A 502 1.15 -35.84 -39.17
N ALA A 503 0.62 -35.52 -37.99
CA ALA A 503 1.37 -35.54 -36.75
C ALA A 503 1.81 -36.98 -36.55
N GLY A 504 2.97 -37.31 -37.12
CA GLY A 504 3.51 -38.65 -37.09
C GLY A 504 3.76 -39.02 -35.65
N ARG A 505 2.86 -39.80 -35.06
CA ARG A 505 3.28 -40.85 -34.16
C ARG A 505 4.35 -41.60 -34.93
N ILE A 506 5.59 -41.45 -34.50
CA ILE A 506 6.68 -42.29 -34.97
C ILE A 506 6.35 -43.67 -34.42
N ASP A 507 5.54 -44.43 -35.15
CA ASP A 507 5.44 -45.88 -34.92
C ASP A 507 6.80 -46.43 -35.32
N VAL A 508 7.65 -46.61 -34.31
CA VAL A 508 8.88 -47.40 -34.43
C VAL A 508 8.45 -48.79 -34.87
N PRO A 509 8.95 -49.31 -36.00
CA PRO A 509 8.57 -50.64 -36.45
C PRO A 509 9.00 -51.66 -35.40
N ASP A 510 8.04 -52.47 -34.96
CA ASP A 510 8.24 -53.57 -34.03
C ASP A 510 9.14 -54.62 -34.70
N THR A 511 10.46 -54.52 -34.50
CA THR A 511 11.39 -55.57 -34.93
C THR A 511 11.37 -56.70 -33.91
N ALA A 512 10.28 -57.46 -33.90
CA ALA A 512 10.16 -58.71 -33.18
C ALA A 512 9.32 -59.72 -33.97
N GLU A 513 9.79 -60.15 -35.14
CA GLU A 513 9.50 -61.50 -35.67
C GLU A 513 10.37 -61.82 -36.91
N ALA A 514 11.55 -62.39 -36.68
CA ALA A 514 12.14 -63.45 -37.52
C ALA A 514 13.48 -63.93 -36.93
N ALA A 515 13.49 -65.23 -36.63
CA ALA A 515 14.60 -66.18 -36.44
C ALA A 515 16.04 -65.72 -36.75
#